data_AF-A0A345H703-F1
#
_entry.id   AF-A0A345H703-F1
#
_cell.length_a   1.000
_cell.length_b   1.000
_cell.length_c   1.000
_cell.angle_alpha   90.00
_cell.angle_beta   90.00
_cell.angle_gamma   90.00
#
_symmetry.space_group_name_H-M   'P 1'
#
loop_
_entity.id
_entity.type
_entity.pdbx_description
1 polymer ?
#
loop_
_entity_poly.entity_id
_entity_poly.type
_entity_poly.pdbx_seq_one_letter_code
_entity_poly.pdbx_strand_id
1 'polypeptide(L)'
;MKNYIKILVPTIILSTSIAFAQDTVKASEIVRENVTEYEIVEKAIASETRIYEETIATYPVAFDSEDKYDLNQERLIVSPILETTFKLDTNKDSNFEREITINYTKPDNFRYDFMLTRNGLNVWCTEKGMSVKEIHMIDAYNNKKKVNKLTKKGMYNIIMSNNDVYEIEVIDMK
;
A
#
# COMPACT_ATOMS: atom_id res chain seq x y z
N MET A 1 27.95 6.18 7.56
CA MET A 1 26.82 6.45 6.65
C MET A 1 26.82 5.33 5.61
N LYS A 2 25.82 4.43 5.62
CA LYS A 2 25.78 3.30 4.69
C LYS A 2 24.97 3.69 3.46
N ASN A 3 25.50 3.33 2.30
CA ASN A 3 25.00 3.70 0.99
C ASN A 3 23.63 3.06 0.73
N TYR A 4 22.66 3.89 0.38
CA TYR A 4 21.32 3.47 -0.02
C TYR A 4 21.31 3.30 -1.54
N ILE A 5 20.81 2.18 -2.04
CA ILE A 5 20.44 2.04 -3.45
C ILE A 5 18.93 2.18 -3.47
N LYS A 6 18.44 3.35 -3.89
CA LYS A 6 17.02 3.58 -4.19
C LYS A 6 16.83 3.31 -5.67
N ILE A 7 16.10 2.25 -6.02
CA ILE A 7 15.74 1.96 -7.41
C ILE A 7 14.25 2.24 -7.53
N LEU A 8 13.89 3.24 -8.34
CA LEU A 8 12.52 3.53 -8.75
C LEU A 8 12.34 2.95 -10.16
N VAL A 9 11.47 1.96 -10.33
CA VAL A 9 11.14 1.38 -11.65
C VAL A 9 9.67 1.62 -11.94
N PRO A 10 9.32 2.66 -12.73
CA PRO A 10 7.95 2.83 -13.19
C PRO A 10 7.65 1.76 -14.26
N THR A 11 6.59 0.96 -14.08
CA THR A 11 6.16 -0.02 -15.08
C THR A 11 4.76 0.33 -15.56
N ILE A 12 4.61 0.59 -16.86
CA ILE A 12 3.32 0.81 -17.51
C ILE A 12 2.81 -0.54 -17.99
N ILE A 13 1.71 -1.04 -17.42
CA ILE A 13 1.06 -2.27 -17.90
C ILE A 13 0.10 -1.87 -19.04
N LEU A 14 0.57 -2.06 -20.28
CA LEU A 14 -0.24 -1.85 -21.48
C LEU A 14 -1.06 -3.12 -21.77
N SER A 15 -2.33 -3.16 -21.37
CA SER A 15 -3.24 -4.24 -21.81
C SER A 15 -3.84 -3.90 -23.17
N THR A 16 -3.21 -4.35 -24.25
CA THR A 16 -3.74 -4.20 -25.61
C THR A 16 -4.59 -5.42 -26.01
N SER A 17 -5.91 -5.28 -26.06
CA SER A 17 -6.77 -6.20 -26.82
C SER A 17 -7.21 -5.48 -28.10
N ILE A 18 -6.55 -5.78 -29.21
CA ILE A 18 -6.89 -5.27 -30.55
C ILE A 18 -7.56 -6.41 -31.31
N ALA A 19 -8.88 -6.32 -31.49
CA ALA A 19 -9.57 -7.09 -32.51
C ALA A 19 -10.21 -6.09 -33.48
N PHE A 20 -9.68 -6.02 -34.71
CA PHE A 20 -10.19 -5.13 -35.74
C PHE A 20 -11.56 -5.61 -36.20
N ALA A 21 -12.61 -4.86 -35.87
CA ALA A 21 -13.91 -4.96 -36.52
C ALA A 21 -14.08 -3.75 -37.44
N GLN A 22 -14.08 -4.02 -38.76
CA GLN A 22 -14.66 -3.12 -39.73
C GLN A 22 -16.18 -3.05 -39.51
N ASP A 23 -16.69 -1.86 -39.77
CA ASP A 23 -18.09 -1.46 -39.89
C ASP A 23 -18.89 -1.15 -38.62
N THR A 24 -19.47 0.04 -38.67
CA THR A 24 -20.35 0.72 -37.71
C THR A 24 -19.66 1.39 -36.52
N VAL A 25 -19.42 2.69 -36.70
CA VAL A 25 -19.06 3.68 -35.67
C VAL A 25 -19.98 3.56 -34.46
N LYS A 26 -19.51 2.94 -33.39
CA LYS A 26 -20.05 3.09 -32.04
C LYS A 26 -18.89 3.23 -31.06
N ALA A 27 -18.85 4.42 -30.46
CA ALA A 27 -18.10 4.82 -29.27
C ALA A 27 -16.70 4.18 -29.11
N SER A 28 -15.69 4.96 -29.46
CA SER A 28 -14.30 4.79 -29.02
C SER A 28 -14.26 4.38 -27.53
N GLU A 29 -13.86 3.14 -27.27
CA GLU A 29 -13.63 2.66 -25.90
C GLU A 29 -12.47 3.45 -25.30
N ILE A 30 -12.77 4.16 -24.22
CA ILE A 30 -11.81 4.94 -23.45
C ILE A 30 -10.87 3.94 -22.78
N VAL A 31 -9.62 3.87 -23.24
CA VAL A 31 -8.55 3.12 -22.55
C VAL A 31 -8.25 3.86 -21.23
N ARG A 32 -8.42 3.17 -20.10
CA ARG A 32 -8.21 3.73 -18.76
C ARG A 32 -7.06 2.99 -18.09
N GLU A 33 -5.90 3.64 -18.01
CA GLU A 33 -4.65 3.04 -17.52
C GLU A 33 -4.41 3.41 -16.05
N ASN A 34 -4.26 2.43 -15.16
CA ASN A 34 -3.70 2.67 -13.83
C ASN A 34 -2.17 2.71 -13.94
N VAL A 35 -1.53 3.65 -13.26
CA VAL A 35 -0.06 3.71 -13.19
C VAL A 35 0.40 2.94 -11.95
N THR A 36 1.41 2.08 -12.12
CA THR A 36 2.01 1.32 -11.01
C THR A 36 3.48 1.73 -10.84
N GLU A 37 3.83 2.15 -9.63
CA GLU A 37 5.20 2.49 -9.24
C GLU A 37 5.74 1.47 -8.24
N TYR A 38 7.01 1.12 -8.38
CA TYR A 38 7.69 0.17 -7.50
C TYR A 38 8.82 0.86 -6.75
N GLU A 39 8.85 0.68 -5.43
CA GLU A 39 9.94 1.11 -4.55
C GLU A 39 10.42 -0.08 -3.70
N ILE A 40 11.72 -0.39 -3.76
CA ILE A 40 12.35 -1.42 -2.93
C ILE A 40 13.41 -0.76 -2.04
N VAL A 41 13.31 -1.00 -0.73
CA VAL A 41 14.20 -0.45 0.30
C VAL A 41 14.71 -1.57 1.20
N GLU A 42 16.03 -1.68 1.33
CA GLU A 42 16.67 -2.56 2.33
C GLU A 42 17.18 -1.73 3.51
N LYS A 43 16.79 -2.11 4.74
CA LYS A 43 17.16 -1.46 6.00
C LYS A 43 17.92 -2.45 6.90
N ALA A 44 19.18 -2.15 7.19
CA ALA A 44 19.95 -2.86 8.21
C ALA A 44 19.73 -2.21 9.59
N ILE A 45 19.20 -2.97 10.55
CA ILE A 45 18.85 -2.45 11.90
C ILE A 45 19.95 -2.73 12.91
N ALA A 46 20.56 -3.92 12.85
CA ALA A 46 21.64 -4.36 13.72
C ALA A 46 22.71 -5.08 12.89
N SER A 47 23.83 -5.46 13.52
CA SER A 47 24.90 -6.21 12.85
C SER A 47 24.40 -7.50 12.18
N GLU A 48 23.30 -8.07 12.66
CA GLU A 48 22.76 -9.38 12.25
C GLU A 48 21.30 -9.35 11.77
N THR A 49 20.63 -8.19 11.76
CA THR A 49 19.21 -8.10 11.38
C THR A 49 19.00 -7.18 10.18
N ARG A 50 18.30 -7.68 9.17
CA ARG A 50 17.89 -6.97 7.96
C ARG A 50 16.37 -6.95 7.82
N ILE A 51 15.84 -5.84 7.36
CA ILE A 51 14.46 -5.73 6.90
C ILE A 51 14.46 -5.31 5.44
N TYR A 52 13.77 -6.08 4.61
CA TYR A 52 13.46 -5.71 3.24
C TYR A 52 12.02 -5.19 3.20
N GLU A 53 11.84 -4.05 2.53
CA GLU A 53 10.56 -3.39 2.34
C GLU A 53 10.35 -3.18 0.85
N GLU A 54 9.33 -3.81 0.29
CA GLU A 54 8.93 -3.70 -1.10
C GLU A 54 7.55 -3.06 -1.16
N THR A 55 7.42 -1.90 -1.79
CA THR A 55 6.16 -1.17 -1.92
C THR A 55 5.78 -1.05 -3.39
N ILE A 56 4.54 -1.41 -3.68
CA ILE A 56 3.88 -1.25 -4.98
C ILE A 56 2.77 -0.20 -4.78
N ALA A 57 2.93 0.95 -5.44
CA ALA A 57 1.93 2.01 -5.43
C ALA A 57 1.08 1.92 -6.69
N THR A 58 -0.22 1.72 -6.52
CA THR A 58 -1.21 1.77 -7.59
C THR A 58 -1.96 3.09 -7.51
N TYR A 59 -1.90 3.88 -8.59
CA TYR A 59 -2.63 5.14 -8.71
C TYR A 59 -3.91 4.90 -9.53
N PRO A 60 -5.08 4.76 -8.87
CA PRO A 60 -6.32 4.55 -9.58
C PRO A 60 -6.70 5.81 -10.35
N VAL A 61 -7.05 5.64 -11.62
CA VAL A 61 -7.62 6.74 -12.41
C VAL A 61 -9.13 6.76 -12.20
N ALA A 62 -9.62 7.81 -11.54
CA ALA A 62 -11.04 8.11 -11.44
C ALA A 62 -11.38 9.35 -12.26
N PHE A 63 -12.62 9.43 -12.72
CA PHE A 63 -13.17 10.57 -13.47
C PHE A 63 -14.40 11.08 -12.76
N ASP A 64 -14.75 12.34 -12.99
CA ASP A 64 -16.04 12.83 -12.53
C ASP A 64 -17.17 12.02 -13.17
N SER A 65 -18.16 11.66 -12.35
CA SER A 65 -19.35 10.96 -12.80
C SER A 65 -20.19 11.78 -13.77
N GLU A 66 -20.12 13.12 -13.67
CA GLU A 66 -20.85 14.06 -14.53
C GLU A 66 -20.26 14.09 -15.95
N ASP A 67 -18.95 13.92 -16.08
CA ASP A 67 -18.20 13.98 -17.36
C ASP A 67 -18.21 12.66 -18.14
N LYS A 68 -19.01 11.66 -17.73
CA LYS A 68 -18.94 10.28 -18.25
C LYS A 68 -19.05 10.19 -19.79
N TYR A 69 -19.70 11.14 -20.43
CA TYR A 69 -19.90 11.18 -21.89
C TYR A 69 -19.11 12.28 -22.60
N ASP A 70 -18.32 13.07 -21.86
CA ASP A 70 -17.52 14.14 -22.43
C ASP A 70 -16.21 13.62 -23.01
N LEU A 71 -15.80 14.20 -24.13
CA LEU A 71 -14.53 13.87 -24.77
C LEU A 71 -13.33 14.35 -23.94
N ASN A 72 -13.54 15.35 -23.08
CA ASN A 72 -12.52 15.98 -22.23
C ASN A 72 -12.83 15.73 -20.74
N GLN A 73 -12.86 14.46 -20.33
CA GLN A 73 -13.18 14.10 -18.94
C GLN A 73 -12.12 14.63 -17.97
N GLU A 74 -12.53 15.30 -16.89
CA GLU A 74 -11.61 15.70 -15.84
C GLU A 74 -11.19 14.48 -15.00
N ARG A 75 -9.89 14.37 -14.71
CA ARG A 75 -9.34 13.30 -13.88
C ARG A 75 -9.43 13.70 -12.41
N LEU A 76 -10.02 12.83 -11.60
CA LEU A 76 -10.00 12.97 -10.15
C LEU A 76 -8.65 12.52 -9.61
N ILE A 77 -8.06 13.34 -8.75
CA ILE A 77 -6.86 12.97 -7.99
C ILE A 77 -7.31 12.04 -6.86
N VAL A 78 -6.91 10.77 -6.94
CA VAL A 78 -7.20 9.78 -5.90
C VAL A 78 -5.90 9.37 -5.23
N SER A 79 -5.92 9.29 -3.90
CA SER A 79 -4.75 8.85 -3.13
C SER A 79 -4.35 7.42 -3.53
N PRO A 80 -3.05 7.13 -3.67
CA PRO A 80 -2.61 5.82 -4.13
C PRO A 80 -2.91 4.73 -3.11
N ILE A 81 -3.20 3.54 -3.64
CA ILE A 81 -3.29 2.29 -2.88
C ILE A 81 -1.88 1.70 -2.84
N LEU A 82 -1.37 1.45 -1.64
CA LEU A 82 -0.03 0.94 -1.39
C LEU A 82 -0.11 -0.51 -0.91
N GLU A 83 0.48 -1.42 -1.68
CA GLU A 83 0.79 -2.77 -1.22
C GLU A 83 2.26 -2.81 -0.77
N THR A 84 2.49 -3.03 0.52
CA THR A 84 3.85 -3.08 1.08
C THR A 84 4.12 -4.45 1.71
N THR A 85 5.16 -5.11 1.22
CA THR A 85 5.69 -6.36 1.78
C THR A 85 6.93 -6.09 2.61
N PHE A 86 6.92 -6.54 3.86
CA PHE A 86 8.05 -6.49 4.78
C PHE A 86 8.59 -7.89 5.02
N LYS A 87 9.90 -8.09 4.88
CA LYS A 87 10.58 -9.36 5.16
C LYS A 87 11.68 -9.11 6.19
N LEU A 88 11.68 -9.89 7.27
CA LEU A 88 12.66 -9.83 8.34
C LEU A 88 13.59 -11.03 8.23
N ASP A 89 14.89 -10.74 8.25
CA ASP A 89 15.99 -11.69 8.32
C ASP A 89 16.79 -11.41 9.60
N THR A 90 16.77 -12.33 10.56
CA THR A 90 17.48 -12.19 11.85
C THR A 90 18.74 -13.03 12.00
N ASN A 91 19.02 -13.95 11.06
CA ASN A 91 20.13 -14.89 11.13
C ASN A 91 21.06 -14.84 9.89
N LYS A 92 20.80 -13.95 8.92
CA LYS A 92 21.50 -13.78 7.65
C LYS A 92 21.53 -15.02 6.76
N ASP A 93 20.52 -15.88 6.87
CA ASP A 93 20.34 -16.93 5.87
C ASP A 93 19.49 -16.43 4.69
N SER A 94 19.24 -17.28 3.69
CA SER A 94 18.42 -16.91 2.54
C SER A 94 16.91 -16.94 2.82
N ASN A 95 16.51 -17.38 4.01
CA ASN A 95 15.13 -17.65 4.39
C ASN A 95 14.65 -16.62 5.40
N PHE A 96 13.79 -15.71 4.97
CA PHE A 96 13.13 -14.77 5.88
C PHE A 96 12.33 -15.53 6.95
N GLU A 97 12.59 -15.23 8.23
CA GLU A 97 11.85 -15.85 9.34
C GLU A 97 10.46 -15.27 9.50
N ARG A 98 10.24 -14.03 9.05
CA ARG A 98 8.93 -13.37 9.03
C ARG A 98 8.72 -12.60 7.74
N GLU A 99 7.50 -12.67 7.25
CA GLU A 99 7.03 -11.89 6.11
C GLU A 99 5.62 -11.40 6.41
N ILE A 100 5.32 -10.14 6.08
CA ILE A 100 3.97 -9.59 6.16
C ILE A 100 3.74 -8.68 4.96
N THR A 101 2.60 -8.87 4.30
CA THR A 101 2.14 -8.02 3.21
C THR A 101 0.90 -7.27 3.65
N ILE A 102 0.93 -5.95 3.55
CA ILE A 102 -0.18 -5.08 3.90
C ILE A 102 -0.65 -4.28 2.70
N ASN A 103 -1.93 -3.91 2.71
CA ASN A 103 -2.53 -2.99 1.76
C ASN A 103 -3.19 -1.83 2.50
N TYR A 104 -2.93 -0.60 2.05
CA TYR A 104 -3.49 0.60 2.67
C TYR A 104 -3.50 1.78 1.69
N THR A 105 -4.46 2.69 1.86
CA THR A 105 -4.46 3.96 1.15
C THR A 105 -3.50 4.92 1.84
N LYS A 106 -2.62 5.56 1.07
CA LYS A 106 -1.71 6.57 1.60
C LYS A 106 -2.50 7.77 2.15
N PRO A 107 -2.34 8.16 3.42
CA PRO A 107 -2.93 9.38 3.95
C PRO A 107 -2.33 10.62 3.27
N ASP A 108 -3.15 11.65 3.03
CA ASP A 108 -2.70 12.85 2.32
C ASP A 108 -1.78 13.74 3.18
N ASN A 109 -1.99 13.72 4.51
CA ASN A 109 -1.40 14.68 5.43
C ASN A 109 -0.26 14.12 6.29
N PHE A 110 0.02 12.82 6.19
CA PHE A 110 1.11 12.19 6.93
C PHE A 110 1.54 10.87 6.32
N ARG A 111 2.68 10.34 6.78
CA ARG A 111 3.17 9.01 6.44
C ARG A 111 3.15 8.09 7.64
N TYR A 112 2.80 6.83 7.39
CA TYR A 112 3.02 5.76 8.34
C TYR A 112 4.49 5.36 8.38
N ASP A 113 4.97 5.08 9.58
CA ASP A 113 6.22 4.39 9.83
C ASP A 113 5.91 2.96 10.27
N PHE A 114 6.55 2.00 9.60
CA PHE A 114 6.36 0.58 9.85
C PHE A 114 7.66 -0.09 10.32
N MET A 115 7.55 -1.04 11.26
CA MET A 115 8.66 -1.91 11.68
C MET A 115 8.17 -3.33 11.85
N LEU A 116 8.67 -4.24 11.02
CA LEU A 116 8.43 -5.66 11.21
C LEU A 116 9.28 -6.16 12.38
N THR A 117 8.64 -6.86 13.31
CA THR A 117 9.29 -7.52 14.44
C THR A 117 8.93 -9.00 14.45
N ARG A 118 9.64 -9.81 15.25
CA ARG A 118 9.31 -11.24 15.43
C ARG A 118 7.87 -11.52 15.85
N ASN A 119 7.20 -10.52 16.45
CA ASN A 119 5.85 -10.65 17.01
C ASN A 119 4.77 -9.94 16.17
N GLY A 120 5.12 -9.39 15.00
CA GLY A 120 4.20 -8.66 14.13
C GLY A 120 4.71 -7.28 13.72
N LEU A 121 3.86 -6.55 13.01
CA LEU A 121 4.18 -5.24 12.44
C LEU A 121 3.75 -4.11 13.39
N ASN A 122 4.71 -3.29 13.80
CA ASN A 122 4.43 -2.04 14.48
C ASN A 122 4.04 -0.96 13.47
N VAL A 123 3.08 -0.12 13.85
CA VAL A 123 2.65 1.05 13.07
C VAL A 123 2.74 2.27 13.98
N TRP A 124 3.40 3.32 13.51
CA TRP A 124 3.39 4.62 14.18
C TRP A 124 3.47 5.73 13.13
N CYS A 125 3.48 6.98 13.60
CA CYS A 125 3.67 8.16 12.77
C CYS A 125 4.57 9.12 13.56
N THR A 126 5.61 9.65 12.91
CA THR A 126 6.55 10.61 13.51
C THR A 126 6.38 12.05 13.00
N GLU A 127 5.37 12.31 12.17
CA GLU A 127 5.13 13.65 11.63
C GLU A 127 4.43 14.57 12.64
N LYS A 128 4.84 15.86 12.65
CA LYS A 128 4.55 16.82 13.73
C LYS A 128 3.06 16.91 14.06
N GLY A 129 2.67 16.42 15.24
CA GLY A 129 1.31 16.52 15.81
C GLY A 129 0.41 15.30 15.54
N MET A 130 0.82 14.40 14.65
CA MET A 130 0.09 13.18 14.33
C MET A 130 0.75 11.99 15.02
N SER A 131 -0.06 11.16 15.66
CA SER A 131 0.39 9.91 16.27
C SER A 131 -0.71 8.86 16.20
N VAL A 132 -0.33 7.59 16.15
CA VAL A 132 -1.29 6.50 16.30
C VAL A 132 -1.81 6.50 17.74
N LYS A 133 -3.13 6.67 17.90
CA LYS A 133 -3.82 6.65 19.19
C LYS A 133 -4.14 5.21 19.58
N GLU A 134 -4.79 4.46 18.68
CA GLU A 134 -5.17 3.06 18.90
C GLU A 134 -5.18 2.27 17.59
N ILE A 135 -5.03 0.95 17.70
CA ILE A 135 -5.20 0.03 16.58
C ILE A 135 -6.29 -0.97 16.98
N HIS A 136 -7.31 -1.13 16.14
CA HIS A 136 -8.37 -2.11 16.34
C HIS A 136 -8.33 -3.13 15.21
N MET A 137 -8.26 -4.41 15.55
CA MET A 137 -8.49 -5.47 14.58
C MET A 137 -9.99 -5.70 14.40
N ILE A 138 -10.42 -5.88 13.15
CA ILE A 138 -11.78 -6.24 12.79
C ILE A 138 -11.85 -7.75 12.56
N ASP A 139 -12.79 -8.42 13.24
CA ASP A 139 -13.08 -9.83 13.00
C ASP A 139 -14.10 -10.04 11.86
N ALA A 140 -14.38 -11.30 11.51
CA ALA A 140 -15.33 -11.64 10.45
C ALA A 140 -16.78 -11.18 10.72
N TYR A 141 -17.10 -10.78 11.95
CA TYR A 141 -18.41 -10.30 12.37
C TYR A 141 -18.44 -8.79 12.59
N ASN A 142 -17.43 -8.06 12.09
CA ASN A 142 -17.25 -6.62 12.28
C ASN A 142 -17.04 -6.16 13.74
N ASN A 143 -16.68 -7.06 14.65
CA ASN A 143 -16.31 -6.65 16.01
C ASN A 143 -14.89 -6.09 16.02
N LYS A 144 -14.70 -5.00 16.78
CA LYS A 144 -13.42 -4.32 16.92
C LYS A 144 -12.74 -4.75 18.21
N LYS A 145 -11.51 -5.26 18.08
CA LYS A 145 -10.65 -5.62 19.22
C LYS A 145 -9.42 -4.75 19.23
N LYS A 146 -9.19 -4.01 20.33
CA LYS A 146 -7.95 -3.24 20.50
C LYS A 146 -6.73 -4.17 20.51
N VAL A 147 -5.73 -3.83 19.72
CA VAL A 147 -4.44 -4.51 19.59
C VAL A 147 -3.32 -3.46 19.59
N ASN A 148 -2.09 -3.90 19.82
CA ASN A 148 -0.92 -3.01 19.80
C ASN A 148 -0.15 -3.08 18.47
N LYS A 149 -0.36 -4.14 17.68
CA LYS A 149 0.39 -4.49 16.47
C LYS A 149 -0.49 -5.28 15.52
N LEU A 150 -0.10 -5.34 14.25
CA LEU A 150 -0.71 -6.20 13.26
C LEU A 150 -0.03 -7.57 13.33
N THR A 151 -0.77 -8.59 13.78
CA THR A 151 -0.19 -9.90 14.13
C THR A 151 -0.83 -11.08 13.42
N LYS A 152 -1.87 -10.85 12.62
CA LYS A 152 -2.55 -11.88 11.82
C LYS A 152 -3.23 -11.26 10.61
N LYS A 153 -3.57 -12.08 9.62
CA LYS A 153 -4.32 -11.67 8.43
C LYS A 153 -5.68 -11.07 8.80
N GLY A 154 -6.14 -10.10 8.00
CA GLY A 154 -7.42 -9.43 8.14
C GLY A 154 -7.34 -7.91 8.21
N MET A 155 -8.48 -7.28 8.49
CA MET A 155 -8.63 -5.82 8.49
C MET A 155 -8.29 -5.19 9.85
N TYR A 156 -7.64 -4.04 9.80
CA TYR A 156 -7.28 -3.23 10.97
C TYR A 156 -7.66 -1.77 10.75
N ASN A 157 -8.18 -1.16 11.80
CA ASN A 157 -8.43 0.27 11.87
C ASN A 157 -7.32 0.94 12.68
N ILE A 158 -6.59 1.84 12.05
CA ILE A 158 -5.62 2.72 12.69
C ILE A 158 -6.34 4.02 13.04
N ILE A 159 -6.48 4.27 14.34
CA ILE A 159 -7.13 5.47 14.87
C ILE A 159 -6.01 6.45 15.21
N MET A 160 -6.02 7.63 14.60
CA MET A 160 -5.01 8.67 14.79
C MET A 160 -5.37 9.60 15.96
N SER A 161 -4.43 10.46 16.37
CA SER A 161 -4.60 11.42 17.47
C SER A 161 -5.76 12.41 17.24
N ASN A 162 -6.09 12.70 15.99
CA ASN A 162 -7.22 13.52 15.59
C ASN A 162 -8.57 12.76 15.53
N ASN A 163 -8.58 11.45 15.87
CA ASN A 163 -9.70 10.51 15.78
C ASN A 163 -10.11 10.09 14.35
N ASP A 164 -9.35 10.47 13.33
CA ASP A 164 -9.54 9.90 12.00
C ASP A 164 -9.19 8.41 12.01
N VAL A 165 -9.91 7.65 11.20
CA VAL A 165 -9.80 6.20 11.09
C VAL A 165 -9.31 5.85 9.70
N TYR A 166 -8.21 5.11 9.64
CA TYR A 166 -7.64 4.60 8.40
C TYR A 166 -7.65 3.08 8.42
N GLU A 167 -7.93 2.46 7.28
CA GLU A 167 -7.98 1.01 7.15
C GLU A 167 -6.67 0.48 6.58
N ILE A 168 -6.16 -0.58 7.20
CA ILE A 168 -5.02 -1.36 6.71
C ILE A 168 -5.45 -2.83 6.69
N GLU A 169 -5.27 -3.49 5.54
CA GLU A 169 -5.47 -4.92 5.38
C GLU A 169 -4.13 -5.65 5.49
N VAL A 170 -4.08 -6.74 6.27
CA VAL A 170 -2.97 -7.71 6.23
C VAL A 170 -3.38 -8.85 5.31
N ILE A 171 -2.78 -8.89 4.11
CA ILE A 171 -3.08 -9.86 3.05
C ILE A 171 -2.37 -11.19 3.34
N ASP A 172 -1.08 -11.14 3.64
CA ASP A 172 -0.27 -12.32 3.88
C ASP A 172 0.63 -12.17 5.12
N MET A 173 0.90 -13.30 5.78
CA MET A 173 1.76 -13.35 6.97
C MET A 173 2.35 -14.74 7.19
N LYS A 174 3.67 -14.78 7.37
CA LYS A 174 4.47 -15.96 7.74
C LYS A 174 4.89 -15.94 9.21
#